data_AF-A0A351J2Z6-F1
#
_entry.id   AF-A0A351J2Z6-F1
#
_cell.length_a   1.000
_cell.length_b   1.000
_cell.length_c   1.000
_cell.angle_alpha   90.00
_cell.angle_beta   90.00
_cell.angle_gamma   90.00
#
_symmetry.space_group_name_H-M   'P 1'
#
loop_
_entity.id
_entity.type
_entity.pdbx_description
1 polymer ?
#
loop_
_entity_poly.entity_id
_entity_poly.type
_entity_poly.pdbx_seq_one_letter_code
_entity_poly.pdbx_strand_id
1 'polypeptide(L)'
;MGLTNGSTGRNAVDSGLFIKKSTPDEKVIAVAGNPNVGKSTVFNNLTGLKQHTGNWPGKTVTNAQGYCRYRDTTYVLVDIPGTYSLMAHSAEEEVARNFICFGEPDAVIVVCDATCLE
;
A
#
# COMPACT_ATOMS: atom_id res chain seq x y z
N MET A 1 -14.57 13.59 17.50
CA MET A 1 -13.29 13.11 18.02
C MET A 1 -12.33 13.03 16.85
N GLY A 2 -11.72 14.17 16.55
CA GLY A 2 -10.97 14.39 15.32
C GLY A 2 -9.52 13.99 15.45
N LEU A 3 -8.92 13.71 14.29
CA LEU A 3 -7.48 13.68 14.09
C LEU A 3 -6.90 15.01 14.58
N THR A 4 -6.29 15.04 15.75
CA THR A 4 -5.60 16.22 16.27
C THR A 4 -4.10 16.04 16.10
N ASN A 5 -3.44 17.14 15.75
CA ASN A 5 -2.00 17.26 15.47
C ASN A 5 -1.09 16.78 16.61
N GLY A 6 -1.63 16.55 17.82
CA GLY A 6 -0.92 16.00 18.98
C GLY A 6 -1.04 14.49 19.17
N SER A 7 -1.92 13.80 18.43
CA SER A 7 -2.09 12.33 18.45
C SER A 7 -1.28 11.61 17.37
N THR A 8 -0.73 12.36 16.42
CA THR A 8 0.23 11.90 15.42
C THR A 8 1.63 11.92 16.03
N GLY A 9 1.95 10.89 16.81
CA GLY A 9 3.30 10.72 17.31
C GLY A 9 4.28 10.86 16.15
N ARG A 10 5.23 11.81 16.27
CA ARG A 10 6.45 11.90 15.45
C ARG A 10 7.36 10.66 15.57
N ASN A 11 6.84 9.55 16.07
CA ASN A 11 7.45 8.23 16.09
C ASN A 11 6.78 7.26 15.10
N ALA A 12 5.74 7.67 14.37
CA ALA A 12 5.15 6.91 13.27
C ALA A 12 5.90 7.11 11.93
N VAL A 13 7.07 7.74 11.96
CA VAL A 13 7.90 8.08 10.79
C VAL A 13 8.70 6.90 10.26
N ASP A 14 8.61 5.74 10.90
CA ASP A 14 9.14 4.49 10.36
C ASP A 14 7.96 3.65 9.84
N SER A 15 7.34 4.11 8.75
CA SER A 15 6.42 3.27 7.97
C SER A 15 7.12 2.02 7.43
N GLY A 16 8.46 1.97 7.52
CA GLY A 16 9.30 0.78 7.47
C GLY A 16 9.37 0.10 6.09
N LEU A 17 8.49 0.44 5.17
CA LEU A 17 8.59 -0.04 3.81
C LEU A 17 9.65 0.77 3.06
N PHE A 18 10.83 0.16 2.91
CA PHE A 18 11.83 0.67 1.97
C PHE A 18 11.33 0.47 0.54
N ILE A 19 10.69 1.51 0.00
CA ILE A 19 10.32 1.60 -1.41
C ILE A 19 11.59 1.72 -2.24
N LYS A 20 11.86 0.69 -3.03
CA LYS A 20 13.04 0.66 -3.89
C LYS A 20 12.74 1.37 -5.21
N LYS A 21 13.01 2.67 -5.28
CA LYS A 21 13.01 3.42 -6.54
C LYS A 21 14.35 3.27 -7.25
N SER A 22 14.36 2.99 -8.55
CA SER A 22 15.58 2.99 -9.37
C SER A 22 15.97 4.40 -9.82
N THR A 23 14.99 5.29 -9.98
CA THR A 23 15.19 6.70 -10.33
C THR A 23 14.23 7.60 -9.52
N PRO A 24 14.56 8.88 -9.30
CA PRO A 24 13.69 9.81 -8.59
C PRO A 24 12.32 10.03 -9.25
N ASP A 25 12.25 9.86 -10.56
CA ASP A 25 11.04 10.08 -11.36
C ASP A 25 10.04 8.91 -11.25
N GLU A 26 10.43 7.77 -10.67
CA GLU A 26 9.54 6.65 -10.46
C GLU A 26 8.42 7.00 -9.49
N LYS A 27 7.20 6.68 -9.92
CA LYS A 27 5.97 6.97 -9.18
C LYS A 27 5.55 5.79 -8.34
N VAL A 28 5.26 6.04 -7.06
CA VAL A 28 4.80 5.02 -6.11
C VAL A 28 3.30 4.99 -6.13
N ILE A 29 2.74 3.85 -6.51
CA ILE A 29 1.30 3.64 -6.58
C ILE A 29 0.91 2.60 -5.54
N ALA A 30 0.07 2.98 -4.60
CA ALA A 30 -0.46 2.05 -3.62
C ALA A 30 -1.68 1.32 -4.19
N VAL A 31 -1.78 0.02 -3.95
CA VAL A 31 -2.96 -0.78 -4.31
C VAL A 31 -3.68 -1.16 -3.02
N ALA A 32 -4.87 -0.60 -2.83
CA ALA A 32 -5.73 -0.76 -1.66
C ALA A 32 -7.08 -1.39 -2.03
N GLY A 33 -7.83 -1.82 -1.03
CA GLY A 33 -9.16 -2.45 -1.19
C GLY A 33 -9.45 -3.46 -0.09
N ASN A 34 -10.68 -3.92 -0.02
CA ASN A 34 -11.09 -4.93 0.96
C ASN A 34 -10.35 -6.27 0.73
N PRO A 35 -10.30 -7.17 1.73
CA PRO A 35 -9.90 -8.55 1.49
C PRO A 35 -10.71 -9.18 0.35
N ASN A 36 -10.06 -10.03 -0.43
CA ASN A 36 -10.69 -10.87 -1.48
C ASN A 36 -11.33 -10.16 -2.68
N VAL A 37 -11.15 -8.84 -2.87
CA VAL A 37 -11.70 -8.10 -4.03
C VAL A 37 -10.90 -8.21 -5.33
N GLY A 38 -9.95 -9.16 -5.42
CA GLY A 38 -9.10 -9.33 -6.60
C GLY A 38 -7.88 -8.39 -6.66
N LYS A 39 -7.55 -7.72 -5.55
CA LYS A 39 -6.41 -6.80 -5.45
C LYS A 39 -5.07 -7.42 -5.87
N SER A 40 -4.76 -8.62 -5.36
CA SER A 40 -3.54 -9.35 -5.74
C SER A 40 -3.55 -9.78 -7.22
N THR A 41 -4.72 -10.05 -7.81
CA THR A 41 -4.85 -10.34 -9.25
C THR A 41 -4.47 -9.11 -10.09
N VAL A 42 -4.98 -7.93 -9.73
CA VAL A 42 -4.62 -6.67 -10.39
C VAL A 42 -3.12 -6.39 -10.24
N PHE A 43 -2.60 -6.50 -9.02
CA PHE A 43 -1.18 -6.29 -8.72
C PHE A 43 -0.27 -7.22 -9.54
N ASN A 44 -0.58 -8.52 -9.56
CA ASN A 44 0.20 -9.51 -10.28
C ASN A 44 0.18 -9.30 -11.79
N ASN A 45 -0.98 -8.93 -12.35
CA ASN A 45 -1.13 -8.64 -13.77
C ASN A 45 -0.32 -7.40 -14.17
N LEU A 46 -0.31 -6.36 -13.34
CA LEU A 46 0.45 -5.13 -13.62
C LEU A 46 1.97 -5.33 -13.48
N THR A 47 2.41 -6.11 -12.49
CA THR A 47 3.84 -6.33 -12.21
C THR A 47 4.46 -7.49 -12.99
N GLY A 48 3.65 -8.27 -13.71
CA GLY A 48 4.09 -9.46 -14.44
C GLY A 48 4.71 -10.51 -13.52
N LEU A 49 4.19 -10.64 -12.29
CA LEU A 49 4.67 -11.54 -11.23
C LEU A 49 6.11 -11.26 -10.74
N LYS A 50 6.73 -10.15 -11.17
CA LYS A 50 8.06 -9.72 -10.71
C LYS A 50 7.92 -8.87 -9.47
N GLN A 51 7.67 -9.52 -8.34
CA GLN A 51 7.48 -8.89 -7.05
C GLN A 51 8.61 -9.24 -6.07
N HIS A 52 8.92 -8.30 -5.19
CA HIS A 52 9.68 -8.51 -3.98
C HIS A 52 8.73 -8.56 -2.79
N THR A 53 8.74 -9.71 -2.10
CA THR A 53 7.94 -9.92 -0.91
C THR A 53 8.81 -9.88 0.35
N GLY A 54 8.25 -9.39 1.43
CA GLY A 54 8.87 -9.35 2.75
C GLY A 54 7.81 -9.15 3.83
N ASN A 55 8.22 -8.64 4.99
CA ASN A 55 7.30 -8.22 6.05
C ASN A 55 7.45 -6.72 6.29
N TRP A 56 6.36 -6.08 6.70
CA TRP A 56 6.40 -4.71 7.21
C TRP A 56 7.24 -4.67 8.49
N PRO A 57 8.15 -3.69 8.68
CA PRO A 57 9.04 -3.69 9.84
C PRO A 57 8.30 -3.73 11.17
N GLY A 58 8.79 -4.59 12.06
CA GLY A 58 8.19 -4.79 13.38
C GLY A 58 6.80 -5.45 13.35
N LYS A 59 6.33 -5.95 12.20
CA LYS A 59 5.03 -6.59 12.05
C LYS A 59 5.16 -7.96 11.37
N THR A 60 4.20 -8.84 11.63
CA THR A 60 4.05 -10.14 10.93
C THR A 60 3.28 -10.02 9.62
N VAL A 61 2.89 -8.80 9.24
CA VAL A 61 2.12 -8.52 8.04
C VAL A 61 3.06 -8.57 6.83
N THR A 62 2.69 -9.34 5.82
CA THR A 62 3.45 -9.44 4.57
C THR A 62 3.32 -8.16 3.74
N ASN A 63 4.41 -7.75 3.10
CA ASN A 63 4.41 -6.72 2.06
C ASN A 63 4.79 -7.33 0.71
N ALA A 64 4.27 -6.73 -0.36
CA ALA A 64 4.71 -6.98 -1.71
C ALA A 64 4.89 -5.65 -2.43
N GLN A 65 6.05 -5.47 -3.06
CA GLN A 65 6.28 -4.39 -4.02
C GLN A 65 6.70 -4.97 -5.36
N GLY A 66 6.27 -4.36 -6.45
CA GLY A 66 6.61 -4.79 -7.79
C GLY A 66 6.71 -3.60 -8.72
N TYR A 67 7.17 -3.86 -9.93
CA TYR A 67 7.43 -2.81 -10.90
C TYR A 67 6.58 -3.03 -12.13
N CYS A 68 5.98 -1.95 -12.64
CA CYS A 68 5.40 -1.95 -13.97
C CYS A 68 5.95 -0.79 -14.78
N ARG A 69 5.94 -0.95 -16.10
CA ARG A 69 6.29 0.11 -17.03
C ARG A 69 5.11 0.35 -17.95
N TYR A 70 4.72 1.61 -18.07
CA TYR A 70 3.74 2.04 -19.05
C TYR A 70 4.33 3.21 -19.82
N ARG A 71 4.47 3.05 -21.14
CA ARG A 71 5.22 3.97 -22.01
C ARG A 71 6.66 4.15 -21.48
N ASP A 72 7.07 5.39 -21.26
CA ASP A 72 8.41 5.76 -20.79
C ASP A 72 8.47 6.01 -19.28
N THR A 73 7.42 5.64 -18.54
CA THR A 73 7.36 5.80 -17.09
C THR A 73 7.36 4.45 -16.38
N THR A 74 8.22 4.31 -15.39
CA THR A 74 8.25 3.18 -14.46
C THR A 74 7.50 3.54 -13.19
N TYR A 75 6.68 2.62 -12.73
CA TYR A 75 5.89 2.73 -11.51
C TYR A 75 6.32 1.65 -10.53
N VAL A 76 6.41 2.01 -9.26
CA VAL A 76 6.56 1.09 -8.14
C VAL A 76 5.18 0.85 -7.55
N LEU A 77 4.66 -0.36 -7.69
CA LEU A 77 3.40 -0.76 -7.08
C LEU A 77 3.65 -1.34 -5.72
N VAL A 78 2.83 -0.96 -4.75
CA VAL A 78 2.86 -1.48 -3.38
C VAL A 78 1.51 -2.12 -3.09
N ASP A 79 1.51 -3.42 -2.80
CA ASP A 79 0.29 -4.10 -2.34
C ASP A 79 0.08 -3.83 -0.86
N ILE A 80 -0.97 -3.08 -0.55
CA ILE A 80 -1.38 -2.84 0.83
C ILE A 80 -2.19 -4.06 1.32
N PRO A 81 -2.06 -4.47 2.60
CA PRO A 81 -2.98 -5.43 3.20
C PRO A 81 -4.45 -5.08 2.90
N GLY A 82 -5.26 -6.09 2.58
CA GLY A 82 -6.69 -5.85 2.39
C GLY A 82 -7.34 -5.51 3.72
N THR A 83 -8.08 -4.40 3.79
CA THR A 83 -8.70 -3.92 5.03
C THR A 83 -10.10 -3.41 4.78
N TYR A 84 -10.98 -3.59 5.77
CA TYR A 84 -12.36 -3.06 5.72
C TYR A 84 -12.48 -1.67 6.34
N SER A 85 -11.50 -1.26 7.15
CA SER A 85 -11.43 0.08 7.72
C SER A 85 -9.99 0.59 7.78
N LEU A 86 -9.85 1.90 8.03
CA LEU A 86 -8.57 2.54 8.39
C LEU A 86 -8.56 3.00 9.86
N MET A 87 -9.41 2.41 10.71
CA MET A 87 -9.45 2.74 12.14
C MET A 87 -8.29 2.12 12.94
N ALA A 88 -7.56 1.16 12.33
CA ALA A 88 -6.40 0.44 12.89
C ALA A 88 -6.71 -0.40 14.14
N HIS A 89 -7.73 -1.23 14.05
CA HIS A 89 -8.05 -2.24 15.04
C HIS A 89 -7.24 -3.54 14.85
N SER A 90 -6.59 -3.71 13.69
CA SER A 90 -5.64 -4.79 13.42
C SER A 90 -4.28 -4.28 12.94
N ALA A 91 -3.26 -5.15 12.95
CA ALA A 91 -1.95 -4.82 12.40
C ALA A 91 -2.01 -4.50 10.90
N GLU A 92 -2.87 -5.18 10.15
CA GLU A 92 -3.12 -4.93 8.73
C GLU A 92 -3.74 -3.56 8.52
N GLU A 93 -4.76 -3.20 9.31
CA GLU A 93 -5.40 -1.88 9.26
C GLU A 93 -4.45 -0.75 9.67
N GLU A 94 -3.60 -0.99 10.67
CA GLU A 94 -2.55 -0.05 11.08
C GLU A 94 -1.54 0.17 9.96
N VAL A 95 -1.05 -0.91 9.33
CA VAL A 95 -0.14 -0.86 8.19
C VAL A 95 -0.77 -0.12 7.01
N ALA A 96 -2.02 -0.44 6.66
CA ALA A 96 -2.73 0.19 5.56
C ALA A 96 -2.91 1.69 5.78
N ARG A 97 -3.38 2.08 6.97
CA ARG A 97 -3.52 3.49 7.35
C ARG A 97 -2.18 4.21 7.31
N ASN A 98 -1.15 3.63 7.92
CA ASN A 98 0.15 4.28 8.03
C ASN A 98 0.79 4.49 6.65
N PHE A 99 0.68 3.51 5.75
CA PHE A 99 1.19 3.66 4.39
C PHE A 99 0.42 4.72 3.60
N ILE A 100 -0.91 4.71 3.66
CA ILE A 100 -1.74 5.68 2.93
C ILE A 100 -1.50 7.11 3.45
N CYS A 101 -1.39 7.29 4.77
CA CYS A 101 -1.26 8.62 5.38
C CYS A 101 0.18 9.16 5.41
N PHE A 102 1.18 8.27 5.55
CA PHE A 102 2.57 8.66 5.85
C PHE A 102 3.61 7.99 4.94
N GLY A 103 3.21 7.07 4.06
CA GLY A 103 4.10 6.43 3.10
C GLY A 103 4.35 7.25 1.83
N GLU A 104 3.77 8.45 1.74
CA GLU A 104 3.89 9.39 0.61
C GLU A 104 3.69 8.73 -0.78
N PRO A 105 2.62 7.94 -1.01
CA PRO A 105 2.35 7.43 -2.35
C PRO A 105 1.98 8.58 -3.29
N ASP A 106 2.44 8.52 -4.55
CA ASP A 106 2.07 9.49 -5.59
C ASP A 106 0.58 9.33 -5.98
N ALA A 107 0.03 8.10 -5.88
CA ALA A 107 -1.40 7.85 -5.98
C ALA A 107 -1.82 6.55 -5.29
N VAL A 108 -3.13 6.40 -5.07
CA VAL A 108 -3.75 5.17 -4.53
C VAL A 108 -4.79 4.65 -5.52
N ILE A 109 -4.68 3.37 -5.87
CA ILE A 109 -5.70 2.63 -6.62
C ILE A 109 -6.52 1.85 -5.59
N VAL A 110 -7.83 2.09 -5.55
CA VAL A 110 -8.76 1.32 -4.72
C VAL A 110 -9.45 0.30 -5.62
N VAL A 111 -9.21 -0.98 -5.35
CA VAL A 111 -9.86 -2.09 -6.03
C VAL A 111 -11.15 -2.40 -5.26
N CYS A 112 -12.28 -2.35 -5.96
CA CYS A 112 -13.60 -2.64 -5.40
C CYS A 112 -14.21 -3.85 -6.11
N ASP A 113 -14.93 -4.68 -5.36
CA ASP A 113 -15.78 -5.73 -5.93
C ASP A 113 -17.09 -5.10 -6.41
N ALA A 114 -17.33 -5.17 -7.73
CA ALA A 114 -18.54 -4.62 -8.34
C ALA A 114 -19.84 -5.34 -7.89
N THR A 115 -19.73 -6.56 -7.35
CA THR A 115 -20.87 -7.31 -6.82
C THR A 115 -21.24 -6.90 -5.39
N CYS A 116 -20.33 -6.24 -4.68
CA CYS A 116 -20.46 -5.83 -3.28
C CYS A 116 -19.88 -4.42 -3.08
N LEU A 117 -20.52 -3.41 -3.68
CA LEU A 117 -19.99 -2.03 -3.69
C LEU A 117 -20.35 -1.22 -2.43
N GLU A 118 -21.40 -1.63 -1.72
CA GLU A 118 -21.88 -1.02 -0.47
C GLU A 118 -21.33 -1.76 0.74
#